data_AF-A0A4U9VBX8-F1
#
_entry.id   AF-A0A4U9VBX8-F1
#
_cell.length_a   1.000
_cell.length_b   1.000
_cell.length_c   1.000
_cell.angle_alpha   90.00
_cell.angle_beta   90.00
_cell.angle_gamma   90.00
#
_symmetry.space_group_name_H-M   'P 1'
#
loop_
_entity.id
_entity.type
_entity.pdbx_description
1 polymer ?
#
loop_
_entity_poly.entity_id
_entity_poly.type
_entity_poly.pdbx_seq_one_letter_code
_entity_poly.pdbx_strand_id
1 'polypeptide(L)'
;MKWFKYLVIIVALSCSTASVSQAQCAMCTLNAENSTKEGNMQGKGLNDGILFLLAIPYLAAAGLGFLWYKKYRKRNVPAKKFFNEIQ
;
A
#
# COMPACT_ATOMS: atom_id res chain seq x y z
N MET A 1 30.22 -6.80 10.31
CA MET A 1 29.70 -5.96 11.42
C MET A 1 29.82 -4.45 11.20
N LYS A 2 30.88 -3.93 10.55
CA LYS A 2 31.00 -2.47 10.31
C LYS A 2 29.90 -1.92 9.40
N TRP A 3 29.54 -2.65 8.34
CA TRP A 3 28.45 -2.26 7.43
C TRP A 3 27.08 -2.18 8.11
N PHE A 4 26.79 -3.08 9.06
CA PHE A 4 25.56 -3.02 9.85
C PHE A 4 25.49 -1.75 10.70
N LYS A 5 26.62 -1.30 11.27
CA LYS A 5 26.70 -0.02 11.99
C LYS A 5 26.41 1.16 11.08
N TYR A 6 26.97 1.17 9.86
CA TYR A 6 26.69 2.23 8.89
C TYR A 6 25.24 2.20 8.41
N LEU A 7 24.64 1.02 8.18
CA LEU A 7 23.22 0.89 7.83
C LEU A 7 22.30 1.42 8.93
N VAL A 8 22.58 1.07 10.19
CA VAL A 8 21.79 1.56 11.34
C VAL A 8 21.92 3.09 11.48
N ILE A 9 23.12 3.65 11.30
CA ILE A 9 23.35 5.10 11.36
C ILE A 9 22.61 5.82 10.22
N ILE A 10 22.66 5.29 8.99
CA ILE A 10 21.97 5.87 7.83
C ILE A 10 20.45 5.87 8.06
N VAL A 11 19.89 4.74 8.49
CA VAL A 11 18.44 4.64 8.79
C VAL A 11 18.03 5.58 9.92
N ALA A 12 18.85 5.70 10.97
CA ALA A 12 18.58 6.63 12.07
C ALA A 12 18.62 8.09 11.61
N LEU A 13 19.59 8.47 10.75
CA LEU A 13 19.70 9.83 10.22
C LEU A 13 18.54 10.19 9.28
N SER A 14 18.05 9.22 8.50
CA SER A 14 16.89 9.39 7.61
C SER A 14 15.57 9.55 8.36
N CYS A 15 15.47 9.04 9.59
CA CYS A 15 14.26 9.19 10.42
C CYS A 15 14.16 10.59 11.06
N SER A 16 15.29 11.27 11.25
CA SER A 16 15.36 12.59 11.91
C SER A 16 14.83 13.75 11.06
N THR A 17 14.50 13.52 9.78
CA THR A 17 13.87 14.53 8.91
C THR A 17 12.35 14.37 8.81
N ALA A 18 11.73 13.69 9.78
CA ALA A 18 10.28 13.68 10.00
C ALA A 18 9.78 15.07 10.44
N SER A 19 9.97 16.07 9.58
CA SER A 19 9.10 17.22 9.52
C SER A 19 7.68 16.68 9.40
N VAL A 20 6.77 17.24 10.20
CA VAL A 20 5.34 17.03 10.04
C VAL A 20 5.01 17.34 8.58
N SER A 21 4.89 16.30 7.77
CA SER A 21 4.26 16.35 6.48
C SER A 21 2.80 16.67 6.76
N GLN A 22 2.51 17.96 6.97
CA GLN A 22 1.28 18.54 6.45
C GLN A 22 1.31 18.11 5.00
N ALA A 23 0.41 17.19 4.62
CA ALA A 23 0.38 16.63 3.29
C ALA A 23 0.72 17.74 2.30
N GLN A 24 1.82 17.59 1.54
CA GLN A 24 2.28 18.58 0.56
C GLN A 24 1.30 18.70 -0.64
N CYS A 25 0.02 18.42 -0.40
CA CYS A 25 -1.12 18.52 -1.28
C CYS A 25 -2.30 19.25 -0.59
N ALA A 26 -2.11 19.88 0.58
CA ALA A 26 -3.09 20.82 1.12
C ALA A 26 -3.23 22.06 0.23
N MET A 27 -2.18 22.45 -0.52
CA MET A 27 -2.24 23.55 -1.49
C MET A 27 -3.19 23.23 -2.67
N CYS A 28 -3.15 22.00 -3.19
CA CYS A 28 -4.06 21.57 -4.27
C CYS A 28 -5.52 21.50 -3.80
N THR A 29 -5.75 21.05 -2.57
CA THR A 29 -7.09 20.95 -1.98
C THR A 29 -7.64 22.33 -1.62
N LEU A 30 -6.82 23.20 -1.01
CA LEU A 30 -7.19 24.58 -0.68
C LEU A 30 -7.50 25.42 -1.92
N ASN A 31 -6.73 25.26 -3.00
CA ASN A 31 -7.01 25.95 -4.27
C ASN A 31 -8.30 25.42 -4.91
N ALA A 32 -8.53 24.11 -4.91
CA ALA A 32 -9.76 23.50 -5.42
C ALA A 32 -11.01 23.94 -4.61
N GLU A 33 -10.89 24.03 -3.29
CA GLU A 33 -11.95 24.52 -2.41
C GLU A 33 -12.19 26.03 -2.58
N ASN A 34 -11.14 26.85 -2.73
CA ASN A 34 -11.28 28.29 -3.01
C ASN A 34 -11.90 28.54 -4.39
N SER A 35 -11.53 27.79 -5.43
CA SER A 35 -12.19 27.88 -6.75
C SER A 35 -13.68 27.53 -6.65
N THR A 36 -14.06 26.58 -5.80
CA THR A 36 -15.47 26.22 -5.57
C THR A 36 -16.26 27.32 -4.86
N LYS A 37 -15.62 28.09 -3.96
CA LYS A 37 -16.23 29.25 -3.29
C LYS A 37 -16.51 30.43 -4.24
N GLU A 38 -15.73 30.58 -5.30
CA GLU A 38 -15.94 31.58 -6.36
C GLU A 38 -16.91 31.11 -7.46
N GLY A 39 -17.59 29.97 -7.26
CA GLY A 39 -18.60 29.43 -8.20
C GLY A 39 -18.07 28.38 -9.17
N ASN A 40 -16.79 28.02 -9.11
CA ASN A 40 -16.20 27.00 -9.98
C ASN A 40 -16.26 25.59 -9.35
N MET A 41 -17.18 24.75 -9.81
CA MET A 41 -17.43 23.41 -9.27
C MET A 41 -16.36 22.34 -9.58
N GLN A 42 -15.30 22.66 -10.34
CA GLN A 42 -14.28 21.67 -10.71
C GLN A 42 -13.47 21.10 -9.53
N GLY A 43 -13.42 21.79 -8.39
CA GLY A 43 -12.67 21.35 -7.21
C GLY A 43 -13.42 20.42 -6.26
N LYS A 44 -14.74 20.23 -6.47
CA LYS A 44 -15.59 19.47 -5.55
C LYS A 44 -15.34 17.97 -5.72
N GLY A 45 -14.94 17.29 -4.64
CA GLY A 45 -14.75 15.81 -4.63
C GLY A 45 -13.35 15.33 -5.01
N LEU A 46 -12.34 16.21 -5.10
CA LEU A 46 -10.96 15.82 -5.39
C LEU A 46 -10.38 14.83 -4.36
N ASN A 47 -10.69 15.03 -3.07
CA ASN A 47 -10.24 14.14 -2.00
C ASN A 47 -10.83 12.72 -2.13
N ASP A 48 -12.11 12.63 -2.54
CA ASP A 48 -12.77 11.35 -2.80
C ASP A 48 -12.10 10.62 -3.99
N GLY A 49 -11.68 11.37 -5.01
CA GLY A 49 -10.92 10.84 -6.14
C GLY A 49 -9.54 10.27 -5.75
N ILE A 50 -8.83 10.93 -4.85
CA ILE A 50 -7.52 10.47 -4.34
C ILE A 50 -7.70 9.18 -3.52
N LEU A 51 -8.69 9.15 -2.63
CA LEU A 51 -9.01 7.95 -1.84
C LEU A 51 -9.45 6.78 -2.74
N PHE A 52 -10.23 7.06 -3.80
CA PHE A 52 -10.62 6.06 -4.79
C PHE A 52 -9.41 5.47 -5.52
N LEU A 53 -8.52 6.31 -6.05
CA LEU A 53 -7.30 5.87 -6.74
C LEU A 53 -6.36 5.08 -5.82
N LEU A 54 -6.25 5.51 -4.55
CA LEU A 54 -5.44 4.79 -3.55
C LEU A 54 -6.03 3.43 -3.20
N ALA A 55 -7.36 3.28 -3.16
CA ALA A 55 -8.01 2.01 -2.80
C ALA A 55 -7.83 0.92 -3.87
N ILE A 56 -7.77 1.28 -5.16
CA ILE A 56 -7.66 0.34 -6.29
C ILE A 56 -6.51 -0.69 -6.14
N PRO A 57 -5.24 -0.30 -5.91
CA PRO A 57 -4.15 -1.26 -5.82
C PRO A 57 -4.32 -2.24 -4.65
N TYR A 58 -4.88 -1.81 -3.52
CA TYR A 58 -5.12 -2.70 -2.38
C TYR A 58 -6.24 -3.70 -2.66
N LEU A 59 -7.33 -3.25 -3.28
CA LEU A 59 -8.43 -4.13 -3.69
C LEU A 59 -7.97 -5.15 -4.74
N ALA A 60 -7.16 -4.72 -5.71
CA ALA A 60 -6.57 -5.61 -6.71
C ALA A 60 -5.67 -6.67 -6.06
N ALA A 61 -4.77 -6.26 -5.16
CA ALA A 61 -3.89 -7.17 -4.43
C ALA A 61 -4.67 -8.18 -3.56
N ALA A 62 -5.69 -7.71 -2.84
CA ALA A 62 -6.57 -8.57 -2.04
C ALA A 62 -7.33 -9.57 -2.91
N GLY A 63 -7.85 -9.14 -4.06
CA GLY A 63 -8.54 -10.00 -5.02
C GLY A 63 -7.63 -11.09 -5.59
N LEU A 64 -6.45 -10.71 -6.07
CA LEU A 64 -5.45 -11.66 -6.59
C LEU A 64 -4.97 -12.63 -5.50
N GLY A 65 -4.71 -12.13 -4.29
CA GLY A 65 -4.31 -12.94 -3.15
C GLY A 65 -5.39 -13.95 -2.74
N PHE A 66 -6.65 -13.53 -2.72
CA PHE A 66 -7.78 -14.41 -2.41
C PHE A 66 -7.97 -15.50 -3.48
N LEU A 67 -7.91 -15.14 -4.77
CA LEU A 67 -8.01 -16.10 -5.86
C LEU A 67 -6.87 -17.11 -5.83
N TRP A 68 -5.64 -16.66 -5.56
CA TRP A 68 -4.49 -17.52 -5.39
C TRP A 68 -4.69 -18.47 -4.20
N TYR A 69 -5.05 -17.95 -3.03
CA TYR A 69 -5.32 -18.77 -1.84
C TYR A 69 -6.40 -19.82 -2.10
N LYS A 70 -7.54 -19.44 -2.70
CA LYS A 70 -8.62 -20.38 -3.04
C LYS A 70 -8.16 -21.47 -4.01
N LYS A 71 -7.35 -21.13 -5.02
CA LYS A 71 -6.85 -22.08 -6.03
C LYS A 71 -5.84 -23.07 -5.45
N TYR A 72 -4.96 -22.63 -4.55
CA TYR A 72 -3.84 -23.44 -4.06
C TYR A 72 -4.09 -24.09 -2.68
N ARG A 73 -5.15 -23.71 -1.94
CA ARG A 73 -5.51 -24.30 -0.64
C ARG A 73 -5.85 -25.79 -0.70
N LYS A 74 -6.22 -26.35 -1.85
CA LYS A 74 -6.44 -27.80 -2.02
C LYS A 74 -5.30 -28.46 -2.80
N ARG A 75 -4.13 -28.53 -2.19
CA ARG A 75 -3.22 -29.65 -2.44
C ARG A 75 -3.32 -30.55 -1.20
N ASN A 76 -4.27 -31.48 -1.23
CA ASN A 76 -4.08 -32.73 -0.51
C ASN A 76 -2.85 -33.36 -1.18
N VAL A 77 -1.64 -33.01 -0.73
CA VAL A 77 -0.48 -33.85 -0.99
C VAL A 77 -0.75 -35.06 -0.12
N PRO A 78 -1.13 -36.22 -0.68
CA PRO A 78 -1.22 -37.40 0.14
C PRO A 78 0.21 -37.73 0.55
N ALA A 79 0.61 -37.28 1.74
CA ALA A 79 1.83 -37.70 2.42
C ALA A 79 1.93 -39.24 2.50
N LYS A 80 0.80 -39.93 2.30
CA LYS A 80 0.68 -41.37 2.18
C LYS A 80 1.44 -41.98 0.99
N LYS A 81 1.72 -41.24 -0.09
CA LYS A 81 2.41 -41.82 -1.27
C LYS A 81 3.90 -42.09 -1.03
N PHE A 82 4.55 -41.30 -0.16
CA PHE A 82 5.99 -41.46 0.14
C PHE A 82 6.28 -42.69 1.02
N PHE A 83 5.35 -43.05 1.92
CA PHE A 83 5.57 -44.17 2.86
C PHE A 83 5.28 -45.56 2.27
N ASN A 84 4.53 -45.64 1.16
CA ASN A 84 4.14 -46.91 0.50
C ASN A 84 5.11 -47.39 -0.57
N GLU A 85 6.16 -46.62 -0.89
CA GLU A 85 7.23 -47.02 -1.83
C GLU A 85 8.49 -47.51 -1.08
N ILE A 86 8.51 -47.35 0.25
CA ILE A 86 9.59 -47.78 1.16
C ILE A 86 9.20 -49.07 1.92
N GLN A 87 8.02 -49.64 1.65
CA GLN A 87 7.58 -50.96 2.14
C GLN A 87 7.31 -51.88 0.95
#